data_AF-A0A7X6LZC7-F1
#
_entry.id   AF-A0A7X6LZC7-F1
#
_cell.length_a   1.000
_cell.length_b   1.000
_cell.length_c   1.000
_cell.angle_alpha   90.00
_cell.angle_beta   90.00
_cell.angle_gamma   90.00
#
_symmetry.space_group_name_H-M   'P 1'
#
loop_
_entity.id
_entity.type
_entity.pdbx_description
1 polymer ?
#
loop_
_entity_poly.entity_id
_entity_poly.type
_entity_poly.pdbx_seq_one_letter_code
_entity_poly.pdbx_strand_id
1 'polypeptide(L)'
;MTETQPADVADVASMVSRCLSDLEPVFEQIDWAEDEIARAQRRHPRHRNALYHSFALLMPTHERMRQEFVFRSHCRELLDRVAAGLSPTPGTAAEVALAVMHASQKAPLNTAGFGLYVRMWIQAGFPDLESVTCSHEHYEAIAKSRIDDLEAETRTRLSVADRVLRSVDCPGRHHGQPADDCEYARPSLAA
;
A
#
# COMPACT_ATOMS: atom_id res chain seq x y z
N MET A 1 13.20 -39.77 33.95
CA MET A 1 13.09 -39.30 32.55
C MET A 1 11.61 -39.05 32.32
N THR A 2 11.20 -37.79 32.37
CA THR A 2 9.82 -37.35 32.22
C THR A 2 9.42 -37.50 30.75
N GLU A 3 8.54 -38.46 30.46
CA GLU A 3 7.85 -38.57 29.17
C GLU A 3 6.98 -37.32 28.98
N THR A 4 7.29 -36.51 27.97
CA THR A 4 6.40 -35.46 27.50
C THR A 4 5.12 -36.10 26.97
N GLN A 5 4.00 -35.81 27.60
CA GLN A 5 2.71 -36.43 27.34
C GLN A 5 2.16 -35.97 25.98
N PRO A 6 1.60 -36.85 25.13
CA PRO A 6 1.22 -36.53 23.74
C PRO A 6 0.16 -35.42 23.58
N ALA A 7 -0.58 -35.09 24.63
CA ALA A 7 -1.54 -33.98 24.63
C ALA A 7 -0.85 -32.60 24.63
N ASP A 8 0.34 -32.48 25.23
CA ASP A 8 1.10 -31.23 25.36
C ASP A 8 1.74 -30.84 24.02
N VAL A 9 2.22 -31.84 23.26
CA VAL A 9 2.77 -31.64 21.90
C VAL A 9 1.67 -31.24 20.90
N ALA A 10 0.45 -31.78 21.05
CA ALA A 10 -0.69 -31.42 20.21
C ALA A 10 -1.18 -29.98 20.46
N ASP A 11 -1.10 -29.50 21.70
CA ASP A 11 -1.45 -28.12 22.07
C ASP A 11 -0.41 -27.12 21.54
N VAL A 12 0.89 -27.41 21.71
CA VAL A 12 1.97 -26.61 21.12
C VAL A 12 1.89 -26.57 19.60
N ALA A 13 1.62 -27.69 18.93
CA ALA A 13 1.43 -27.73 17.48
C ALA A 13 0.21 -26.91 17.02
N SER A 14 -0.89 -26.92 17.80
CA SER A 14 -2.06 -26.10 17.53
C SER A 14 -1.79 -24.60 17.71
N MET A 15 -0.99 -24.23 18.71
CA MET A 15 -0.56 -22.85 18.93
C MET A 15 0.36 -22.37 17.81
N VAL A 16 1.35 -23.18 17.41
CA VAL A 16 2.26 -22.87 16.29
C VAL A 16 1.47 -22.74 14.98
N SER A 17 0.54 -23.66 14.72
CA SER A 17 -0.32 -23.60 13.53
C SER A 17 -1.17 -22.33 13.48
N ARG A 18 -1.79 -21.93 14.61
CA ARG A 18 -2.51 -20.65 14.70
C ARG A 18 -1.61 -19.43 14.47
N CYS A 19 -0.43 -19.41 15.09
CA CYS A 19 0.54 -18.35 14.86
C CYS A 19 0.98 -18.27 13.38
N LEU A 20 1.17 -19.41 12.71
CA LEU A 20 1.56 -19.44 11.30
C LEU A 20 0.41 -18.98 10.39
N SER A 21 -0.83 -19.39 10.66
CA SER A 21 -2.03 -18.94 9.92
C SER A 21 -2.30 -17.45 10.11
N ASP A 22 -1.99 -16.88 11.29
CA ASP A 22 -2.13 -15.44 11.53
C ASP A 22 -1.06 -14.62 10.78
N LEU A 23 0.07 -15.24 10.42
CA LEU A 23 1.18 -14.62 9.68
C LEU A 23 1.09 -14.81 8.16
N GLU A 24 0.33 -15.80 7.68
CA GLU A 24 0.16 -16.09 6.24
C GLU A 24 -0.27 -14.85 5.43
N PRO A 25 -1.24 -14.02 5.88
CA PRO A 25 -1.61 -12.80 5.15
C PRO A 25 -0.49 -11.76 5.09
N VAL A 26 0.45 -11.77 6.05
CA VAL A 26 1.59 -10.86 6.07
C VAL A 26 2.61 -11.26 5.01
N PHE A 27 2.87 -12.56 4.85
CA PHE A 27 3.77 -13.07 3.82
C PHE A 27 3.23 -12.80 2.41
N GLU A 28 1.93 -13.00 2.19
CA GLU A 28 1.30 -12.65 0.90
C GLU A 28 1.47 -11.17 0.55
N GLN A 29 1.30 -10.27 1.54
CA GLN A 29 1.51 -8.84 1.34
C GLN A 29 2.97 -8.48 1.04
N ILE A 30 3.94 -9.18 1.64
CA ILE A 30 5.36 -9.01 1.31
C ILE A 30 5.59 -9.36 -0.17
N ASP A 31 5.10 -10.52 -0.61
CA ASP A 31 5.24 -10.96 -2.01
C ASP A 31 4.58 -9.96 -2.97
N TRP A 32 3.37 -9.47 -2.65
CA TRP A 32 2.70 -8.46 -3.46
C TRP A 32 3.45 -7.13 -3.52
N ALA A 33 4.07 -6.71 -2.40
CA ALA A 33 4.87 -5.50 -2.33
C ALA A 33 6.15 -5.62 -3.18
N GLU A 34 6.87 -6.74 -3.08
CA GLU A 34 8.05 -7.01 -3.90
C GLU A 34 7.72 -7.07 -5.40
N ASP A 35 6.60 -7.71 -5.75
CA ASP A 35 6.07 -7.73 -7.11
C ASP A 35 5.79 -6.32 -7.64
N GLU A 36 5.14 -5.46 -6.84
CA GLU A 36 4.84 -4.08 -7.23
C GLU A 36 6.12 -3.23 -7.35
N ILE A 37 7.13 -3.46 -6.50
CA ILE A 37 8.45 -2.84 -6.68
C ILE A 37 9.05 -3.27 -8.01
N ALA A 38 9.07 -4.57 -8.32
CA ALA A 38 9.61 -5.06 -9.58
C ALA A 38 8.84 -4.49 -10.79
N ARG A 39 7.51 -4.38 -10.71
CA ARG A 39 6.67 -3.72 -11.72
C ARG A 39 7.00 -2.24 -11.86
N ALA A 40 7.17 -1.52 -10.76
CA ALA A 40 7.53 -0.11 -10.75
C ALA A 40 8.92 0.11 -11.33
N GLN A 41 9.91 -0.72 -11.00
CA GLN A 41 11.26 -0.66 -11.57
C GLN A 41 11.26 -0.84 -13.09
N ARG A 42 10.40 -1.73 -13.62
CA ARG A 42 10.22 -1.89 -15.08
C ARG A 42 9.61 -0.65 -15.73
N ARG A 43 8.65 0.00 -15.08
CA ARG A 43 8.00 1.24 -15.57
C ARG A 43 8.92 2.46 -15.46
N HIS A 44 9.75 2.51 -14.43
CA HIS A 44 10.60 3.65 -14.06
C HIS A 44 12.06 3.24 -13.88
N PRO A 45 12.76 2.80 -14.95
CA PRO A 45 14.10 2.19 -14.84
C PRO A 45 15.14 3.15 -14.25
N ARG A 46 14.99 4.46 -14.46
CA ARG A 46 15.88 5.49 -13.89
C ARG A 46 15.79 5.62 -12.37
N HIS A 47 14.69 5.17 -11.77
CA HIS A 47 14.43 5.28 -10.32
C HIS A 47 14.50 3.92 -9.62
N ARG A 48 15.04 2.89 -10.27
CA ARG A 48 14.98 1.51 -9.76
C ARG A 48 15.55 1.35 -8.35
N ASN A 49 16.61 2.09 -8.02
CA ASN A 49 17.27 2.02 -6.72
C ASN A 49 16.40 2.65 -5.63
N ALA A 50 15.85 3.85 -5.88
CA ALA A 50 14.91 4.48 -4.98
C ALA A 50 13.66 3.61 -4.74
N LEU A 51 13.15 2.99 -5.80
CA LEU A 51 12.00 2.07 -5.74
C LEU A 51 12.31 0.81 -4.93
N TYR A 52 13.50 0.22 -5.10
CA TYR A 52 13.94 -0.92 -4.29
C TYR A 52 13.93 -0.58 -2.79
N HIS A 53 14.44 0.61 -2.44
CA HIS A 53 14.51 1.08 -1.05
C HIS A 53 13.18 1.64 -0.50
N SER A 54 12.11 1.60 -1.30
CA SER A 54 10.79 2.12 -0.90
C SER A 54 9.91 1.08 -0.20
N PHE A 55 10.38 -0.15 0.02
CA PHE A 55 9.58 -1.23 0.62
C PHE A 55 8.90 -0.81 1.94
N ALA A 56 9.62 -0.13 2.83
CA ALA A 56 9.09 0.33 4.11
C ALA A 56 7.92 1.35 3.98
N LEU A 57 7.75 1.98 2.80
CA LEU A 57 6.64 2.89 2.54
C LEU A 57 5.33 2.17 2.28
N LEU A 58 5.38 0.88 1.92
CA LEU A 58 4.26 0.10 1.40
C LEU A 58 3.40 -0.54 2.52
N MET A 59 3.60 -0.12 3.76
CA MET A 59 2.87 -0.68 4.91
C MET A 59 1.36 -0.41 4.79
N PRO A 60 0.51 -1.44 4.98
CA PRO A 60 -0.92 -1.25 4.90
C PRO A 60 -1.43 -0.38 6.05
N THR A 61 -2.38 0.50 5.76
CA THR A 61 -2.98 1.44 6.74
C THR A 61 -4.42 1.11 7.11
N HIS A 62 -5.00 0.07 6.49
CA HIS A 62 -6.39 -0.33 6.71
C HIS A 62 -6.55 -1.85 6.59
N GLU A 63 -7.43 -2.46 7.39
CA GLU A 63 -7.65 -3.92 7.43
C GLU A 63 -8.01 -4.54 6.07
N ARG A 64 -8.79 -3.80 5.26
CA ARG A 64 -9.19 -4.19 3.90
C ARG A 64 -8.05 -4.21 2.88
N MET A 65 -6.86 -3.74 3.26
CA MET A 65 -5.66 -3.96 2.45
C MET A 65 -5.16 -5.41 2.55
N ARG A 66 -5.83 -6.31 3.29
CA ARG A 66 -5.65 -7.77 3.11
C ARG A 66 -6.14 -8.26 1.75
N GLN A 67 -6.96 -7.48 1.03
CA GLN A 67 -7.38 -7.81 -0.32
C GLN A 67 -6.32 -7.35 -1.32
N GLU A 68 -5.81 -8.28 -2.13
CA GLU A 68 -4.70 -8.06 -3.06
C GLU A 68 -4.86 -6.80 -3.92
N PHE A 69 -6.01 -6.62 -4.59
CA PHE A 69 -6.22 -5.49 -5.49
C PHE A 69 -6.19 -4.12 -4.76
N VAL A 70 -6.60 -4.10 -3.50
CA VAL A 70 -6.59 -2.89 -2.66
C VAL A 70 -5.16 -2.54 -2.28
N PHE A 71 -4.41 -3.55 -1.81
CA PHE A 71 -3.02 -3.37 -1.41
C PHE A 71 -2.12 -3.00 -2.58
N ARG A 72 -2.20 -3.73 -3.70
CA ARG A 72 -1.41 -3.44 -4.90
C ARG A 72 -1.69 -2.05 -5.45
N SER A 73 -2.95 -1.60 -5.41
CA SER A 73 -3.30 -0.23 -5.79
C SER A 73 -2.61 0.81 -4.91
N HIS A 74 -2.65 0.62 -3.59
CA HIS A 74 -1.95 1.48 -2.63
C HIS A 74 -0.44 1.51 -2.90
N CYS A 75 0.20 0.34 -3.05
CA CYS A 75 1.63 0.25 -3.33
C CYS A 75 2.01 0.95 -4.64
N ARG A 76 1.25 0.70 -5.71
CA ARG A 76 1.49 1.29 -7.03
C ARG A 76 1.48 2.82 -6.98
N GLU A 77 0.49 3.42 -6.31
CA GLU A 77 0.42 4.88 -6.19
C GLU A 77 1.59 5.46 -5.40
N LEU A 78 2.01 4.81 -4.31
CA LEU A 78 3.18 5.24 -3.54
C LEU A 78 4.47 5.16 -4.34
N LEU A 79 4.69 4.05 -5.05
CA LEU A 79 5.86 3.85 -5.90
C LEU A 79 5.90 4.85 -7.06
N ASP A 80 4.74 5.17 -7.65
CA ASP A 80 4.65 6.17 -8.71
C ASP A 80 4.96 7.58 -8.19
N ARG A 81 4.55 7.92 -6.97
CA ARG A 81 4.95 9.17 -6.31
C ARG A 81 6.45 9.23 -6.07
N VAL A 82 7.07 8.15 -5.57
CA VAL A 82 8.52 8.07 -5.40
C VAL A 82 9.24 8.30 -6.72
N ALA A 83 8.84 7.60 -7.78
CA ALA A 83 9.45 7.76 -9.10
C ALA A 83 9.28 9.18 -9.66
N ALA A 84 8.17 9.85 -9.36
CA ALA A 84 7.91 11.23 -9.75
C ALA A 84 8.57 12.28 -8.83
N GLY A 85 9.27 11.88 -7.77
CA GLY A 85 9.83 12.80 -6.77
C GLY A 85 8.76 13.52 -5.94
N LEU A 86 7.55 12.98 -5.87
CA LEU A 86 6.43 13.50 -5.09
C LEU A 86 6.42 12.89 -3.68
N SER A 87 5.87 13.63 -2.72
CA SER A 87 5.72 13.15 -1.35
C SER A 87 4.80 11.91 -1.29
N PRO A 88 5.24 10.79 -0.68
CA PRO A 88 4.39 9.64 -0.45
C PRO A 88 3.48 9.79 0.79
N THR A 89 3.64 10.87 1.56
CA THR A 89 2.96 11.10 2.85
C THR A 89 1.43 11.21 2.76
N PRO A 90 0.83 11.96 1.81
CA PRO A 90 -0.63 12.11 1.75
C PRO A 90 -1.33 10.77 1.47
N GLY A 91 -2.59 10.62 1.89
CA GLY A 91 -3.37 9.40 1.61
C GLY A 91 -3.42 9.06 0.11
N THR A 92 -3.37 7.76 -0.21
CA THR A 92 -3.58 7.23 -1.57
C THR A 92 -5.07 7.22 -1.93
N ALA A 93 -5.39 7.08 -3.22
CA ALA A 93 -6.78 6.94 -3.67
C ALA A 93 -7.45 5.71 -3.02
N ALA A 94 -6.72 4.60 -2.87
CA ALA A 94 -7.19 3.42 -2.14
C ALA A 94 -7.55 3.76 -0.69
N GLU A 95 -6.68 4.49 0.03
CA GLU A 95 -6.94 4.92 1.41
C GLU A 95 -8.18 5.81 1.51
N VAL A 96 -8.33 6.77 0.60
CA VAL A 96 -9.50 7.67 0.57
C VAL A 96 -10.78 6.90 0.26
N ALA A 97 -10.77 5.99 -0.72
CA ALA A 97 -11.93 5.15 -1.05
C ALA A 97 -12.38 4.32 0.16
N LEU A 98 -11.43 3.72 0.89
CA LEU A 98 -11.72 2.97 2.11
C LEU A 98 -12.26 3.86 3.24
N ALA A 99 -11.70 5.07 3.42
CA ALA A 99 -12.19 6.02 4.41
C ALA A 99 -13.64 6.46 4.14
N VAL A 100 -13.98 6.74 2.88
CA VAL A 100 -15.35 7.12 2.48
C VAL A 100 -16.32 5.95 2.61
N MET A 101 -15.89 4.73 2.26
CA MET A 101 -16.70 3.51 2.45
C MET A 101 -16.93 3.20 3.94
N HIS A 102 -15.96 3.46 4.82
CA HIS A 102 -16.18 3.35 6.25
C HIS A 102 -17.13 4.45 6.77
N ALA A 103 -17.03 5.68 6.24
CA ALA A 103 -17.95 6.76 6.60
C ALA A 103 -19.41 6.45 6.19
N SER A 104 -19.61 5.82 5.02
CA SER A 104 -20.96 5.48 4.52
C SER A 104 -21.71 4.46 5.38
N GLN A 105 -20.98 3.65 6.17
CA GLN A 105 -21.57 2.71 7.13
C GLN A 105 -22.18 3.42 8.34
N LYS A 106 -21.79 4.67 8.60
CA LYS A 106 -22.27 5.46 9.75
C LYS A 106 -23.38 6.44 9.37
N ALA A 107 -23.32 6.98 8.16
CA ALA A 107 -24.33 7.88 7.63
C ALA A 107 -24.37 7.83 6.10
N PRO A 108 -25.54 8.06 5.47
CA PRO A 108 -25.63 8.20 4.03
C PRO A 108 -24.68 9.28 3.48
N LEU A 109 -24.01 8.99 2.37
CA LEU A 109 -23.16 9.96 1.69
C LEU A 109 -24.02 11.02 0.97
N ASN A 110 -23.59 12.28 1.02
CA ASN A 110 -24.12 13.31 0.14
C ASN A 110 -23.50 13.19 -1.28
N THR A 111 -23.98 14.01 -2.22
CA THR A 111 -23.53 14.02 -3.62
C THR A 111 -22.01 14.12 -3.77
N ALA A 112 -21.36 15.01 -3.01
CA ALA A 112 -19.91 15.20 -3.10
C ALA A 112 -19.13 14.04 -2.46
N GLY A 113 -19.63 13.47 -1.35
CA GLY A 113 -19.03 12.30 -0.70
C GLY A 113 -19.11 11.06 -1.58
N PHE A 114 -20.25 10.81 -2.23
CA PHE A 114 -20.37 9.72 -3.19
C PHE A 114 -19.52 9.97 -4.44
N GLY A 115 -19.50 11.20 -4.96
CA GLY A 115 -18.62 11.59 -6.07
C GLY A 115 -17.14 11.35 -5.77
N LEU A 116 -16.68 11.70 -4.56
CA LEU A 116 -15.32 11.39 -4.10
C LEU A 116 -15.05 9.89 -4.07
N TYR A 117 -15.99 9.09 -3.56
CA TYR A 117 -15.84 7.63 -3.54
C TYR A 117 -15.64 7.06 -4.95
N VAL A 118 -16.49 7.45 -5.90
CA VAL A 118 -16.40 7.00 -7.30
C VAL A 118 -15.08 7.42 -7.94
N ARG A 119 -14.68 8.69 -7.78
CA ARG A 119 -13.39 9.20 -8.30
C ARG A 119 -12.22 8.38 -7.76
N MET A 120 -12.18 8.15 -6.45
CA MET A 120 -11.09 7.41 -5.81
C MET A 120 -11.10 5.93 -6.18
N TRP A 121 -12.26 5.33 -6.38
CA TRP A 121 -12.41 3.96 -6.90
C TRP A 121 -11.75 3.81 -8.28
N ILE A 122 -12.07 4.75 -9.19
CA ILE A 122 -11.52 4.78 -10.55
C ILE A 122 -10.02 5.05 -10.52
N GLN A 123 -9.58 6.06 -9.76
CA GLN A 123 -8.16 6.44 -9.67
C GLN A 123 -7.31 5.35 -9.02
N ALA A 124 -7.86 4.63 -8.04
CA ALA A 124 -7.22 3.46 -7.46
C ALA A 124 -7.12 2.29 -8.46
N GLY A 125 -7.87 2.34 -9.57
CA GLY A 125 -7.95 1.25 -10.54
C GLY A 125 -8.54 -0.02 -9.93
N PHE A 126 -9.52 0.14 -9.04
CA PHE A 126 -10.29 -0.98 -8.49
C PHE A 126 -11.16 -1.63 -9.58
N PRO A 127 -11.63 -2.87 -9.37
CA PRO A 127 -12.47 -3.57 -10.35
C PRO A 127 -13.65 -2.71 -10.80
N ASP A 128 -13.94 -2.74 -12.10
CA ASP A 128 -15.06 -1.99 -12.64
C ASP A 128 -16.37 -2.53 -12.06
N LEU A 129 -17.15 -1.65 -11.46
CA LEU A 129 -18.46 -1.94 -10.92
C LEU A 129 -19.41 -0.93 -11.54
N GLU A 130 -20.23 -1.38 -12.49
CA GLU A 130 -21.15 -0.51 -13.25
C GLU A 130 -22.02 0.36 -12.32
N SER A 131 -22.44 -0.19 -11.17
CA SER A 131 -23.22 0.51 -10.13
C SER A 131 -22.47 1.66 -9.44
N VAL A 132 -21.14 1.71 -9.55
CA VAL A 132 -20.28 2.73 -8.95
C VAL A 132 -19.75 3.66 -10.05
N THR A 133 -19.21 3.13 -11.14
CA THR A 133 -18.43 3.88 -12.14
C THR A 133 -19.28 4.59 -13.19
N CYS A 134 -20.46 4.05 -13.56
CA CYS A 134 -21.33 4.61 -14.62
C CYS A 134 -21.82 6.03 -14.33
N SER A 135 -21.86 6.41 -13.05
CA SER A 135 -22.34 7.73 -12.61
C SER A 135 -21.24 8.78 -12.43
N HIS A 136 -19.98 8.45 -12.72
CA HIS A 136 -18.82 9.33 -12.45
C HIS A 136 -18.97 10.72 -13.09
N GLU A 137 -19.26 10.78 -14.40
CA GLU A 137 -19.38 12.04 -15.13
C GLU A 137 -20.49 12.94 -14.55
N HIS A 138 -21.58 12.33 -14.08
CA HIS A 138 -22.70 13.05 -13.48
C HIS A 138 -22.30 13.73 -12.17
N TYR A 139 -21.63 13.01 -11.26
CA TYR A 139 -21.20 13.56 -9.98
C TYR A 139 -20.12 14.64 -10.14
N GLU A 140 -19.18 14.44 -11.08
CA GLU A 140 -18.20 15.46 -11.43
C GLU A 140 -18.88 16.73 -11.94
N ALA A 141 -19.83 16.62 -12.87
CA ALA A 141 -20.53 17.78 -13.42
C ALA A 141 -21.27 18.61 -12.34
N ILE A 142 -21.84 17.96 -11.33
CA ILE A 142 -22.62 18.63 -10.28
C ILE A 142 -21.74 19.22 -9.17
N ALA A 143 -20.75 18.46 -8.71
CA ALA A 143 -20.10 18.71 -7.42
C ALA A 143 -18.58 18.81 -7.49
N LYS A 144 -17.96 18.90 -8.68
CA LYS A 144 -16.50 18.86 -8.86
C LYS A 144 -15.71 19.68 -7.85
N SER A 145 -16.01 20.97 -7.70
CA SER A 145 -15.27 21.84 -6.76
C SER A 145 -15.32 21.30 -5.33
N ARG A 146 -16.47 20.78 -4.89
CA ARG A 146 -16.62 20.22 -3.55
C ARG A 146 -15.93 18.86 -3.42
N ILE A 147 -15.90 18.07 -4.48
CA ILE A 147 -15.16 16.81 -4.53
C ILE A 147 -13.65 17.09 -4.44
N ASP A 148 -13.15 18.10 -5.16
CA ASP A 148 -11.75 18.53 -5.13
C ASP A 148 -11.33 18.96 -3.71
N ASP A 149 -12.16 19.78 -3.04
CA ASP A 149 -11.95 20.17 -1.64
C ASP A 149 -11.89 18.95 -0.70
N LEU A 150 -12.87 18.06 -0.80
CA LEU A 150 -12.96 16.86 0.04
C LEU A 150 -11.79 15.91 -0.21
N GLU A 151 -11.32 15.78 -1.45
CA GLU A 151 -10.15 14.98 -1.78
C GLU A 151 -8.91 15.53 -1.09
N ALA A 152 -8.64 16.83 -1.27
CA ALA A 152 -7.48 17.49 -0.67
C ALA A 152 -7.49 17.38 0.86
N GLU A 153 -8.65 17.64 1.47
CA GLU A 153 -8.84 17.52 2.91
C GLU A 153 -8.63 16.07 3.38
N THR A 154 -9.24 15.09 2.70
CA THR A 154 -9.19 13.69 3.14
C THR A 154 -7.78 13.11 2.97
N ARG A 155 -7.09 13.38 1.86
CA ARG A 155 -5.69 12.98 1.67
C ARG A 155 -4.77 13.59 2.72
N THR A 156 -5.01 14.85 3.09
CA THR A 156 -4.27 15.53 4.16
C THR A 156 -4.51 14.85 5.51
N ARG A 157 -5.77 14.58 5.87
CA ARG A 157 -6.13 13.92 7.13
C ARG A 157 -5.62 12.48 7.22
N LEU A 158 -5.51 11.78 6.10
CA LEU A 158 -4.96 10.42 6.00
C LEU A 158 -3.43 10.39 5.86
N SER A 159 -2.76 11.53 6.00
CA SER A 159 -1.30 11.58 5.89
C SER A 159 -0.61 10.72 6.95
N VAL A 160 0.43 10.00 6.55
CA VAL A 160 1.27 9.20 7.45
C VAL A 160 2.67 9.83 7.49
N ALA A 161 2.97 10.52 8.59
CA ALA A 161 4.12 11.42 8.71
C ALA A 161 5.49 10.71 8.55
N ASP A 162 5.58 9.45 8.93
CA ASP A 162 6.78 8.62 8.81
C ASP A 162 6.88 7.88 7.46
N ARG A 163 5.84 7.95 6.61
CA ARG A 163 5.86 7.48 5.22
C ARG A 163 6.65 8.46 4.36
N VAL A 164 7.96 8.42 4.52
CA VAL A 164 8.95 9.22 3.79
C VAL A 164 10.18 8.37 3.49
N LEU A 165 10.70 8.46 2.27
CA LEU A 165 11.98 7.83 1.94
C LEU A 165 13.09 8.64 2.60
N ARG A 166 13.61 8.13 3.72
CA ARG A 166 14.70 8.76 4.47
C ARG A 166 16.04 8.52 3.78
N SER A 167 17.13 8.96 4.42
CA SER A 167 18.48 8.56 4.02
C SER A 167 18.56 7.03 3.90
N VAL A 168 18.86 6.57 2.69
CA VAL A 168 19.00 5.14 2.39
C VAL A 168 20.40 4.70 2.82
N ASP A 169 20.47 3.71 3.70
CA ASP A 169 21.72 3.00 4.02
C ASP A 169 21.72 1.66 3.27
N CYS A 170 22.43 1.61 2.14
CA CYS A 170 22.52 0.39 1.33
C CYS A 170 23.90 -0.27 1.47
N PRO A 171 23.97 -1.55 1.87
CA PRO A 171 25.23 -2.29 1.97
C PRO A 171 25.75 -2.78 0.59
N GLY A 172 25.17 -2.31 -0.52
CA GLY A 172 25.51 -2.76 -1.87
C GLY A 172 24.95 -4.14 -2.22
N ARG A 173 23.87 -4.58 -1.55
CA ARG A 173 23.19 -5.85 -1.84
C ARG A 173 21.69 -5.68 -1.91
N HIS A 174 21.09 -6.22 -2.97
CA HIS A 174 19.64 -6.32 -3.15
C HIS A 174 19.23 -7.79 -3.16
N HIS A 175 18.35 -8.21 -2.25
CA HIS A 175 17.98 -9.63 -2.02
C HIS A 175 19.20 -10.57 -1.91
N GLY A 176 20.26 -10.12 -1.21
CA GLY A 176 21.51 -10.87 -1.04
C GLY A 176 22.45 -10.85 -2.25
N GLN A 177 22.00 -10.43 -3.43
CA GLN A 177 22.81 -10.29 -4.63
C GLN A 177 23.57 -8.95 -4.64
N PRO A 178 24.81 -8.89 -5.16
CA PRO A 178 25.50 -7.63 -5.37
C PRO A 178 24.66 -6.66 -6.21
N ALA A 179 24.60 -5.40 -5.78
CA ALA A 179 23.90 -4.31 -6.45
C ALA A 179 24.90 -3.20 -6.81
N ASP A 180 25.83 -3.53 -7.71
CA ASP A 180 26.98 -2.69 -8.09
C ASP A 180 26.56 -1.34 -8.72
N ASP A 181 25.32 -1.24 -9.17
CA ASP A 181 24.73 -0.08 -9.82
C ASP A 181 23.73 0.67 -8.91
N CYS A 182 23.72 0.35 -7.62
CA CYS A 182 22.95 1.05 -6.62
C CYS A 182 23.65 2.35 -6.18
N GLU A 183 23.04 3.49 -6.51
CA GLU A 183 23.56 4.82 -6.17
C GLU A 183 23.63 5.10 -4.66
N TYR A 184 22.91 4.32 -3.84
CA TYR A 184 22.93 4.41 -2.39
C TYR A 184 23.94 3.46 -1.73
N ALA A 185 24.55 2.57 -2.51
CA ALA A 185 25.52 1.62 -1.97
C ALA A 185 26.71 2.39 -1.39
N ARG A 186 26.97 2.20 -0.09
CA ARG A 186 28.24 2.67 0.46
C ARG A 186 29.37 1.90 -0.25
N PRO A 187 30.48 2.57 -0.59
CA PRO A 187 31.68 1.85 -1.01
C PRO A 187 31.96 0.78 0.04
N SER A 188 32.11 -0.47 -0.39
CA SER A 188 32.50 -1.55 0.50
C SER A 188 33.73 -1.09 1.28
N LEU A 189 33.60 -0.94 2.60
CA LEU A 189 34.75 -0.88 3.49
C LEU A 189 35.34 -2.30 3.55
N ALA A 190 35.94 -2.74 2.44
CA ALA A 190 36.80 -3.89 2.41
C ALA A 190 38.21 -3.42 2.78
N ALA A 191 38.55 -3.60 4.06
CA ALA A 191 39.90 -3.83 4.53
C ALA A 191 39.89 -5.17 5.27
#